data_AF-A0A9W9HEJ3-F1
#
_entry.id   AF-A0A9W9HEJ3-F1
#
_cell.length_a   1.000
_cell.length_b   1.000
_cell.length_c   1.000
_cell.angle_alpha   90.00
_cell.angle_beta   90.00
_cell.angle_gamma   90.00
#
_symmetry.space_group_name_H-M   'P 1'
#
loop_
_entity.id
_entity.type
_entity.pdbx_description
1 polymer ?
#
loop_
_entity_poly.entity_id
_entity_poly.type
_entity_poly.pdbx_seq_one_letter_code
_entity_poly.pdbx_strand_id
1 'polypeptide(L)' 'MADLEDDDEWEVEEIKEEKRIKRSNYFLVKWAGWPSEYNQWVPEEDLENVRDTIKDFRKAKSKKTKTKQPPKSSH' A
#
# COMPACT_ATOMS: atom_id res chain seq x y z
N MET A 1 23.18 9.73 -25.68
CA MET A 1 22.16 8.89 -26.36
C MET A 1 21.72 7.83 -25.36
N ALA A 2 20.39 7.64 -25.28
CA ALA A 2 19.63 6.79 -24.38
C ALA A 2 19.74 7.17 -22.89
N ASP A 3 18.94 8.16 -22.53
CA ASP A 3 18.39 8.38 -21.20
C ASP A 3 17.71 7.07 -20.78
N LEU A 4 18.30 6.36 -19.80
CA LEU A 4 17.67 5.20 -19.18
C LEU A 4 16.62 5.75 -18.20
N GLU A 5 15.53 6.28 -18.75
CA GLU A 5 14.26 6.39 -18.02
C GLU A 5 13.72 4.96 -17.91
N ASP A 6 14.40 4.13 -17.13
CA ASP A 6 13.87 2.87 -16.64
C ASP A 6 12.83 3.26 -15.59
N ASP A 7 11.68 3.74 -16.09
CA ASP A 7 10.41 3.59 -15.42
C ASP A 7 10.20 2.08 -15.35
N ASP A 8 10.86 1.49 -14.35
CA ASP A 8 10.91 0.06 -14.08
C ASP A 8 9.48 -0.25 -13.59
N GLU A 9 8.55 -0.35 -14.54
CA GLU A 9 7.12 -0.60 -14.36
C GLU A 9 6.97 -2.04 -13.87
N TRP A 10 7.30 -2.28 -12.60
CA TRP A 10 7.19 -3.59 -12.00
C TRP A 10 5.72 -3.98 -11.84
N GLU A 11 5.33 -5.15 -12.37
CA GLU A 11 3.95 -5.63 -12.29
C GLU A 11 3.57 -5.93 -10.82
N VAL A 12 2.69 -5.07 -10.28
CA VAL A 12 2.12 -5.25 -8.96
C VAL A 12 1.05 -6.33 -9.00
N GLU A 13 1.26 -7.41 -8.28
CA GLU A 13 0.28 -8.50 -8.13
C GLU A 13 -0.88 -8.06 -7.21
N GLU A 14 -0.57 -7.60 -6.00
CA GLU A 14 -1.59 -7.22 -5.02
C GLU A 14 -1.02 -6.34 -3.90
N ILE A 15 -1.87 -5.50 -3.31
CA ILE A 15 -1.57 -4.78 -2.07
C ILE A 15 -1.86 -5.67 -0.86
N LYS A 16 -0.81 -6.11 -0.18
CA LYS A 16 -0.92 -6.99 1.00
C LYS A 16 -1.34 -6.22 2.25
N GLU A 17 -0.74 -5.05 2.45
CA GLU A 17 -0.94 -4.25 3.66
C GLU A 17 -0.90 -2.75 3.36
N GLU A 18 -1.54 -1.96 4.24
CA GLU A 18 -1.38 -0.51 4.27
C GLU A 18 -0.81 -0.12 5.63
N LYS A 19 0.12 0.83 5.63
CA LYS A 19 0.72 1.39 6.83
C LYS A 19 0.82 2.89 6.70
N ARG A 20 0.20 3.60 7.64
CA ARG A 20 0.32 5.05 7.73
C ARG A 20 1.50 5.40 8.64
N ILE A 21 2.54 6.03 8.08
CA ILE A 21 3.72 6.48 8.83
C ILE A 21 3.72 8.01 8.82
N LYS A 22 3.59 8.62 10.00
CA LYS A 22 3.46 10.07 10.21
C LYS A 22 2.31 10.69 9.39
N ARG A 23 2.59 11.12 8.17
CA ARG A 23 1.68 11.80 7.23
C ARG A 23 1.62 11.14 5.85
N SER A 24 2.39 10.07 5.63
CA SER A 24 2.43 9.36 4.35
C SER A 24 1.83 7.97 4.50
N ASN A 25 1.03 7.56 3.52
CA ASN A 25 0.50 6.21 3.42
C ASN A 25 1.48 5.38 2.59
N TYR A 26 1.94 4.28 3.17
CA TYR A 26 2.75 3.28 2.49
C TYR A 26 1.91 2.03 2.31
N PHE A 27 2.06 1.38 1.18
CA PHE A 27 1.41 0.13 0.89
C PHE A 27 2.45 -0.94 0.60
N LEU A 28 2.22 -2.13 1.15
CA LEU A 28 3.08 -3.27 0.92
C LEU A 28 2.65 -3.93 -0.38
N VAL A 29 3.46 -3.71 -1.40
CA VAL A 29 3.24 -4.20 -2.76
C VAL A 29 3.80 -5.59 -2.88
N LYS A 30 3.01 -6.54 -3.38
CA LYS A 30 3.50 -7.84 -3.81
C LYS A 30 3.83 -7.77 -5.29
N TRP A 31 5.08 -8.04 -5.64
CA TRP A 31 5.52 -8.12 -7.04
C TRP A 31 5.13 -9.47 -7.64
N ALA A 32 4.62 -9.45 -8.87
CA ALA A 32 4.25 -10.67 -9.58
C ALA A 32 5.50 -11.55 -9.80
N GLY A 33 5.40 -12.83 -9.47
CA GLY A 33 6.52 -13.78 -9.60
C GLY A 33 7.57 -13.72 -8.49
N TRP A 34 7.49 -12.80 -7.54
CA TRP A 34 8.39 -12.72 -6.39
C TRP A 34 7.73 -13.21 -5.09
N PRO A 35 8.52 -13.83 -4.18
CA PRO A 35 8.02 -14.22 -2.86
C PRO A 35 7.75 -13.00 -1.97
N SER A 36 6.93 -13.20 -0.94
CA SER A 36 6.48 -12.12 -0.05
C SER A 36 7.60 -11.43 0.74
N GLU A 37 8.80 -12.02 0.76
CA GLU A 37 10.00 -11.43 1.34
C GLU A 37 10.53 -10.23 0.54
N TYR A 38 10.26 -10.19 -0.78
CA TYR A 38 10.61 -9.07 -1.66
C TYR A 38 9.53 -7.99 -1.69
N ASN A 39 8.45 -8.16 -0.93
CA ASN A 39 7.42 -7.14 -0.85
C ASN A 39 8.01 -5.84 -0.32
N GLN A 40 7.81 -4.75 -1.06
CA GLN A 40 8.36 -3.46 -0.70
C GLN A 40 7.26 -2.49 -0.25
N TRP A 41 7.59 -1.64 0.71
CA TRP A 41 6.71 -0.54 1.13
C TRP A 41 6.87 0.62 0.16
N VAL A 42 5.89 0.76 -0.72
CA VAL A 42 5.86 1.80 -1.75
C VAL A 42 4.84 2.87 -1.32
N PRO A 43 5.17 4.17 -1.43
CA PRO A 43 4.24 5.22 -1.02
C PRO A 43 3.04 5.29 -1.99
N GLU A 44 1.89 5.79 -1.50
CA GLU A 44 0.66 5.95 -2.29
C GLU A 44 0.90 6.72 -3.61
N GLU A 45 1.82 7.68 -3.58
CA GLU A 45 2.21 8.52 -4.71
C GLU A 45 2.89 7.76 -5.85
N ASP A 46 3.50 6.62 -5.57
CA ASP A 46 4.22 5.78 -6.55
C ASP A 46 3.33 4.60 -7.03
N LEU A 47 2.21 4.37 -6.34
CA LEU A 47 1.22 3.34 -6.67
C LEU A 47 0.03 3.86 -7.46
N GLU A 48 0.23 4.89 -8.29
CA GLU A 48 -0.82 5.46 -9.12
C GLU A 48 -1.45 4.42 -10.08
N ASN A 49 -0.66 3.43 -10.49
CA ASN A 49 -1.10 2.32 -11.35
C ASN A 49 -2.04 1.33 -10.65
N VAL A 50 -1.94 1.17 -9.32
CA VAL A 50 -2.78 0.26 -8.51
C VAL A 50 -3.69 0.99 -7.52
N ARG A 51 -3.88 2.30 -7.74
CA ARG A 51 -4.75 3.16 -6.91
C ARG A 51 -6.20 2.66 -6.86
N ASP A 52 -6.68 1.96 -7.88
CA ASP A 52 -8.04 1.42 -7.91
C ASP A 52 -8.19 0.28 -6.88
N THR A 53 -7.23 -0.65 -6.87
CA THR A 53 -7.12 -1.72 -5.87
C THR A 53 -6.98 -1.15 -4.45
N ILE A 54 -6.13 -0.13 -4.27
CA ILE A 54 -5.97 0.57 -2.99
C ILE A 54 -7.28 1.21 -2.55
N LYS A 55 -8.01 1.86 -3.47
CA LYS A 55 -9.29 2.50 -3.18
C LYS A 55 -10.32 1.49 -2.72
N ASP A 56 -10.45 0.35 -3.39
CA ASP A 56 -11.39 -0.70 -2.98
C ASP A 56 -11.02 -1.25 -1.60
N PHE A 57 -9.75 -1.57 -1.39
CA PHE A 57 -9.23 -2.02 -0.09
C PHE A 57 -9.53 -1.01 1.02
N ARG A 58 -9.21 0.28 0.80
CA ARG A 58 -9.43 1.35 1.78
C ARG A 58 -10.92 1.60 2.02
N LYS A 59 -11.76 1.48 1.00
CA LYS A 59 -13.23 1.60 1.11
C LYS A 59 -13.81 0.44 1.91
N ALA A 60 -13.33 -0.78 1.72
CA ALA A 60 -13.70 -1.95 2.50
C ALA A 60 -13.23 -1.83 3.96
N LYS A 61 -12.02 -1.32 4.20
CA LYS A 61 -11.45 -1.15 5.55
C LYS A 61 -12.03 0.02 6.32
N SER A 62 -12.30 1.17 5.68
CA SER A 62 -12.90 2.34 6.33
C SER A 62 -14.29 2.05 6.90
N LYS A 63 -15.02 1.11 6.30
CA LYS A 63 -16.30 0.62 6.84
C LYS A 63 -16.10 -0.24 8.11
N LYS A 64 -14.91 -0.83 8.30
CA LYS A 64 -14.56 -1.71 9.41
C LYS A 64 -13.75 -1.03 10.53
N THR A 65 -13.21 0.18 10.31
CA THR A 65 -12.35 0.87 11.30
C THR A 65 -13.10 1.75 12.30
N LYS A 66 -14.44 1.75 12.32
CA LYS A 66 -15.21 2.37 13.41
C LYS A 66 -15.16 1.61 14.75
N THR A 67 -14.43 0.49 14.88
CA THR A 67 -14.51 -0.33 16.11
C THR A 67 -13.19 -0.92 16.65
N LYS A 68 -12.00 -0.51 16.19
CA LYS A 68 -10.72 -1.08 16.72
C LYS A 68 -9.70 -0.07 17.24
N GLN A 69 -10.17 1.02 17.85
CA GLN A 69 -9.40 1.64 18.93
C GLN A 69 -9.92 1.07 20.24
N PRO A 70 -9.15 0.30 21.03
CA PRO A 70 -9.53 0.14 22.42
C PRO A 70 -9.49 1.54 23.05
N PRO A 71 -10.52 1.98 23.78
CA PRO A 71 -10.41 3.19 24.57
C PRO A 71 -9.33 2.94 25.62
N LYS A 72 -8.11 3.46 25.40
CA LYS A 72 -7.16 3.62 26.49
C LYS A 72 -7.55 4.89 27.24
N SER A 73 -8.64 4.80 27.98
CA SER A 73 -9.02 5.79 28.99
C SER A 73 -9.88 5.08 30.02
N SER A 74 -9.35 4.87 31.22
CA SER A 74 -10.01 5.23 32.47
C SER A 74 -9.27 4.70 33.70
N HIS A 75 -9.07 5.64 34.63
CA HIS A 75 -8.69 5.57 36.04
C HIS A 75 -7.23 5.29 36.41
#